data_AF-A0A1G6GJI0-F1
#
_entry.id   AF-A0A1G6GJI0-F1
#
_cell.length_a   1.000
_cell.length_b   1.000
_cell.length_c   1.000
_cell.angle_alpha   90.00
_cell.angle_beta   90.00
_cell.angle_gamma   90.00
#
_symmetry.space_group_name_H-M   'P 1'
#
loop_
_entity.id
_entity.type
_entity.pdbx_description
1 polymer ?
#
loop_
_entity_poly.entity_id
_entity_poly.type
_entity_poly.pdbx_seq_one_letter_code
_entity_poly.pdbx_strand_id
1 'polypeptide(L)'
;MSTPLSGDSVRDRLDAAVPQAMRENDEAAVEAGQAALGAIESAAGSAQGELTEGDMLAIVLAEAVAREGQARERRDAGESAEADRLVAQASYLREFTA
;
A
#
# COMPACT_ATOMS: atom_id res chain seq x y z
N MET A 1 -21.73 14.29 -18.53
CA MET A 1 -21.47 12.84 -18.71
C MET A 1 -20.18 12.55 -17.98
N SER A 2 -20.25 12.01 -16.77
CA SER A 2 -19.06 11.61 -16.01
C SER A 2 -18.44 10.41 -16.73
N THR A 3 -17.21 10.54 -17.18
CA THR A 3 -16.44 9.41 -17.71
C THR A 3 -16.44 8.31 -16.63
N PRO A 4 -16.74 7.05 -16.96
CA PRO A 4 -16.51 5.96 -16.00
C PRO A 4 -15.04 6.03 -15.58
N LEU A 5 -14.76 5.91 -14.29
CA LEU A 5 -13.43 5.61 -13.78
C LEU A 5 -12.97 4.35 -14.52
N SER A 6 -12.18 4.52 -15.57
CA SER A 6 -11.44 3.42 -16.19
C SER A 6 -10.70 2.70 -15.06
N GLY A 7 -10.69 1.36 -15.06
CA GLY A 7 -10.04 0.53 -14.03
C GLY A 7 -8.54 0.75 -13.93
N ASP A 8 -8.16 1.92 -13.42
CA ASP A 8 -6.83 2.52 -13.43
C ASP A 8 -6.55 3.23 -12.08
N SER A 9 -7.48 3.12 -11.11
CA SER A 9 -7.25 3.66 -9.78
C SER A 9 -6.19 2.85 -9.05
N VAL A 10 -5.47 3.48 -8.12
CA VAL A 10 -4.46 2.79 -7.30
C VAL A 10 -5.08 1.63 -6.51
N ARG A 11 -6.35 1.76 -6.11
CA ARG A 11 -7.10 0.68 -5.46
C ARG A 11 -7.26 -0.52 -6.39
N ASP A 12 -7.73 -0.29 -7.62
CA ASP A 12 -7.92 -1.38 -8.59
C ASP A 12 -6.59 -2.05 -8.96
N ARG A 13 -5.52 -1.26 -9.08
CA ARG A 13 -4.16 -1.77 -9.32
C ARG A 13 -3.66 -2.63 -8.17
N LEU A 14 -3.87 -2.20 -6.91
CA LEU A 14 -3.53 -2.99 -5.73
C LEU A 14 -4.37 -4.27 -5.63
N ASP A 15 -5.68 -4.17 -5.86
CA ASP A 15 -6.61 -5.32 -5.82
C ASP A 15 -6.24 -6.37 -6.88
N ALA A 16 -5.77 -5.95 -8.06
CA ALA A 16 -5.26 -6.84 -9.10
C ALA A 16 -3.86 -7.41 -8.79
N ALA A 17 -3.00 -6.66 -8.11
CA ALA A 17 -1.63 -7.04 -7.83
C ALA A 17 -1.47 -7.98 -6.63
N VAL A 18 -2.31 -7.87 -5.60
CA VAL A 18 -2.26 -8.74 -4.41
C VAL A 18 -2.38 -10.23 -4.77
N PRO A 19 -3.34 -10.67 -5.63
CA PRO A 19 -3.41 -12.06 -6.08
C PRO A 19 -2.19 -12.53 -6.89
N GLN A 20 -1.46 -11.62 -7.54
CA GLN A 20 -0.20 -11.94 -8.21
C GLN A 20 0.90 -12.21 -7.18
N ALA A 21 1.06 -11.32 -6.19
CA ALA A 21 2.01 -11.50 -5.08
C ALA A 21 1.76 -12.81 -4.31
N MET A 22 0.49 -13.17 -4.07
CA MET A 22 0.14 -14.46 -3.47
C MET A 22 0.62 -15.65 -4.32
N ARG A 23 0.49 -15.58 -5.64
CA ARG A 23 0.96 -16.64 -6.56
C ARG A 23 2.48 -16.74 -6.60
N GLU A 24 3.17 -15.64 -6.40
CA GLU A 24 4.63 -15.55 -6.34
C GLU A 24 5.19 -15.92 -4.95
N ASN A 25 4.34 -16.13 -3.95
CA ASN A 25 4.71 -16.33 -2.54
C ASN A 25 5.49 -15.14 -1.96
N ASP A 26 5.21 -13.93 -2.44
CA ASP A 26 5.75 -12.70 -1.86
C ASP A 26 4.87 -12.25 -0.67
N GLU A 27 5.17 -12.80 0.50
CA GLU A 27 4.42 -12.51 1.74
C GLU A 27 4.46 -11.01 2.09
N ALA A 28 5.57 -10.33 1.86
CA ALA A 28 5.71 -8.90 2.15
C ALA A 28 4.79 -8.07 1.24
N ALA A 29 4.78 -8.34 -0.06
CA ALA A 29 3.89 -7.65 -0.99
C ALA A 29 2.40 -7.89 -0.67
N VAL A 30 2.03 -9.12 -0.31
CA VAL A 30 0.64 -9.45 0.07
C VAL A 30 0.19 -8.65 1.30
N GLU A 31 1.01 -8.64 2.35
CA GLU A 31 0.69 -7.92 3.58
C GLU A 31 0.59 -6.41 3.36
N ALA A 32 1.54 -5.86 2.61
CA ALA A 32 1.56 -4.45 2.28
C ALA A 32 0.32 -4.04 1.47
N GLY A 33 0.01 -4.80 0.41
CA GLY A 33 -1.13 -4.54 -0.46
C GLY A 33 -2.47 -4.65 0.26
N GLN A 34 -2.66 -5.68 1.09
CA GLN A 34 -3.88 -5.84 1.89
C GLN A 34 -4.04 -4.72 2.92
N ALA A 35 -2.97 -4.33 3.60
CA ALA A 35 -3.01 -3.22 4.55
C ALA A 35 -3.36 -1.89 3.87
N ALA A 36 -2.78 -1.62 2.69
CA ALA A 36 -3.07 -0.43 1.91
C ALA A 36 -4.53 -0.39 1.42
N LEU A 37 -5.06 -1.52 0.93
CA LEU A 37 -6.47 -1.64 0.55
C LEU A 37 -7.40 -1.38 1.74
N GLY A 38 -7.10 -1.96 2.91
CA GLY A 38 -7.87 -1.72 4.14
C GLY A 38 -7.83 -0.26 4.60
N ALA A 39 -6.68 0.43 4.43
CA ALA A 39 -6.55 1.85 4.74
C ALA A 39 -7.39 2.72 3.80
N ILE A 40 -7.38 2.42 2.50
CA ILE A 40 -8.24 3.09 1.50
C ILE A 40 -9.72 2.88 1.82
N GLU A 41 -10.13 1.64 2.13
CA GLU A 41 -11.53 1.33 2.48
C GLU A 41 -11.98 2.06 3.75
N SER A 42 -11.12 2.10 4.77
CA SER A 42 -11.39 2.82 6.02
C SER A 42 -11.53 4.34 5.79
N ALA A 43 -10.66 4.91 4.95
CA ALA A 43 -10.74 6.32 4.57
C ALA A 43 -12.01 6.62 3.76
N ALA A 44 -12.38 5.73 2.84
CA ALA A 44 -13.62 5.87 2.06
C ALA A 44 -14.86 5.82 2.95
N GLY A 45 -14.88 4.95 3.96
CA GLY A 45 -15.96 4.89 4.95
C GLY A 45 -16.07 6.13 5.85
N SER A 46 -14.99 6.90 5.98
CA SER A 46 -14.92 8.12 6.80
C SER A 46 -15.08 9.41 6.01
N ALA A 47 -14.95 9.36 4.68
CA ALA A 47 -15.02 10.52 3.82
C ALA A 47 -16.46 11.04 3.66
N GLN A 48 -16.63 12.35 3.53
CA GLN A 48 -17.93 12.99 3.23
C GLN A 48 -18.31 12.88 1.74
N GLY A 49 -17.60 12.07 0.95
CA GLY A 49 -17.74 11.87 -0.49
C GLY A 49 -16.79 10.78 -1.00
N GLU A 50 -16.75 10.58 -2.32
CA GLU A 50 -15.82 9.62 -2.95
C GLU A 50 -14.36 10.07 -2.76
N LEU A 51 -13.47 9.12 -2.46
CA LEU A 51 -12.03 9.38 -2.45
C LEU A 51 -11.56 9.65 -3.88
N THR A 52 -10.73 10.68 -4.04
CA THR A 52 -10.05 10.91 -5.31
C THR A 52 -8.85 9.98 -5.44
N GLU A 53 -8.36 9.78 -6.67
CA GLU A 53 -7.10 9.06 -6.91
C GLU A 53 -5.94 9.69 -6.13
N GLY A 54 -5.89 11.02 -6.02
CA GLY A 54 -4.88 11.72 -5.24
C GLY A 54 -4.93 11.38 -3.75
N ASP A 55 -6.13 11.28 -3.18
CA ASP A 55 -6.32 10.89 -1.78
C ASP A 55 -5.85 9.44 -1.55
N MET A 56 -6.21 8.53 -2.46
CA MET A 56 -5.79 7.13 -2.38
C MET A 56 -4.27 6.98 -2.53
N LEU A 57 -3.64 7.69 -3.47
CA LEU A 57 -2.18 7.71 -3.62
C LEU A 57 -1.48 8.27 -2.38
N ALA A 58 -2.04 9.31 -1.76
CA ALA A 58 -1.50 9.86 -0.52
C ALA A 58 -1.55 8.85 0.63
N ILE A 59 -2.63 8.05 0.73
CA ILE A 59 -2.74 6.97 1.71
C ILE A 59 -1.66 5.92 1.47
N VAL A 60 -1.51 5.43 0.23
CA VAL A 60 -0.51 4.40 -0.10
C VAL A 60 0.92 4.90 0.15
N LEU A 61 1.21 6.16 -0.19
CA LEU A 61 2.50 6.78 0.06
C LEU A 61 2.78 6.93 1.56
N ALA A 62 1.78 7.34 2.36
CA ALA A 62 1.92 7.46 3.80
C ALA A 62 2.21 6.09 4.45
N GLU A 63 1.53 5.03 4.00
CA GLU A 63 1.77 3.65 4.45
C GLU A 63 3.19 3.16 4.11
N ALA A 64 3.72 3.52 2.94
CA ALA A 64 5.10 3.20 2.55
C ALA A 64 6.12 3.93 3.44
N VAL A 65 5.93 5.23 3.66
CA VAL A 65 6.80 6.05 4.52
C VAL A 65 6.76 5.58 5.98
N ALA A 66 5.60 5.20 6.50
CA ALA A 66 5.47 4.67 7.85
C ALA A 66 6.30 3.39 8.04
N ARG A 67 6.25 2.47 7.07
CA ARG A 67 7.06 1.24 7.09
C ARG A 67 8.55 1.50 7.00
N GLU A 68 8.99 2.49 6.22
CA GLU A 68 10.40 2.89 6.20
C GLU A 68 10.86 3.45 7.55
N GLY A 69 10.01 4.23 8.21
CA GLY A 69 10.25 4.72 9.57
C GLY A 69 10.41 3.56 10.55
N GLN A 70 9.44 2.64 10.56
CA GLN A 70 9.47 1.44 11.39
C GLN A 70 10.68 0.56 11.08
N ALA A 71 11.05 0.38 9.81
CA ALA A 71 12.23 -0.41 9.43
C ALA A 71 13.51 0.16 10.04
N ARG A 72 13.65 1.49 10.09
CA ARG A 72 14.80 2.15 10.74
C ARG A 72 14.82 1.86 12.23
N GLU A 73 13.68 2.02 12.91
CA GLU A 73 13.55 1.71 14.34
C GLU A 73 13.91 0.24 14.64
N ARG A 74 13.47 -0.69 13.79
CA ARG A 74 13.80 -2.12 13.89
C ARG A 74 15.30 -2.39 13.69
N ARG A 75 15.95 -1.72 12.73
CA ARG A 75 17.42 -1.82 12.56
C ARG A 75 18.17 -1.30 13.77
N ASP A 76 17.76 -0.16 14.32
CA ASP A 76 18.39 0.44 15.50
C ASP A 76 18.21 -0.46 16.74
N ALA A 77 17.12 -1.23 16.80
CA ALA A 77 16.88 -2.26 17.82
C ALA A 77 17.63 -3.60 17.57
N GLY A 78 18.33 -3.76 16.44
CA GLY A 78 19.01 -5.00 16.05
C GLY A 78 18.11 -6.07 15.43
N GLU A 79 16.87 -5.73 15.09
CA GLU A 79 15.86 -6.62 14.50
C GLU A 79 15.94 -6.59 12.96
N SER A 80 17.09 -6.97 12.40
CA SER A 80 17.39 -6.78 10.96
C SER A 80 16.40 -7.48 10.01
N ALA A 81 15.95 -8.69 10.34
CA ALA A 81 15.03 -9.44 9.48
C ALA A 81 13.66 -8.76 9.37
N GLU A 82 13.15 -8.21 10.48
CA GLU A 82 11.88 -7.48 10.48
C GLU A 82 12.02 -6.14 9.76
N ALA A 83 13.16 -5.47 9.92
CA ALA A 83 13.45 -4.27 9.16
C ALA A 83 13.48 -4.51 7.64
N ASP A 84 14.12 -5.58 7.20
CA ASP A 84 14.22 -5.89 5.77
C ASP A 84 12.85 -6.25 5.18
N ARG A 85 12.00 -6.96 5.94
CA ARG A 85 10.60 -7.18 5.57
C ARG A 85 9.84 -5.86 5.39
N LEU A 86 9.95 -4.93 6.36
CA LEU A 86 9.29 -3.62 6.27
C LEU A 86 9.79 -2.78 5.08
N VAL A 87 11.08 -2.87 4.74
CA VAL A 87 11.63 -2.23 3.54
C VAL A 87 11.06 -2.84 2.26
N ALA A 88 10.92 -4.18 2.20
CA ALA A 88 10.30 -4.85 1.06
C ALA A 88 8.84 -4.42 0.90
N GLN A 89 8.07 -4.39 1.99
CA GLN A 89 6.69 -3.89 2.00
C GLN A 89 6.58 -2.44 1.51
N ALA A 90 7.45 -1.55 1.99
CA ALA A 90 7.48 -0.16 1.56
C ALA A 90 7.85 0.00 0.07
N SER A 91 8.81 -0.80 -0.40
CA SER A 91 9.25 -0.80 -1.80
C SER A 91 8.11 -1.21 -2.73
N TYR A 92 7.39 -2.28 -2.38
CA TYR A 92 6.21 -2.72 -3.11
C TYR A 92 5.16 -1.60 -3.23
N LEU A 93 4.81 -0.92 -2.13
CA LEU A 93 3.82 0.17 -2.17
C LEU A 93 4.27 1.38 -3.00
N ARG A 94 5.58 1.65 -3.07
CA ARG A 94 6.12 2.74 -3.90
C ARG A 94 5.89 2.51 -5.39
N GLU A 95 5.80 1.26 -5.85
CA GLU A 95 5.52 0.94 -7.26
C GLU A 95 4.16 1.47 -7.74
N PHE A 96 3.23 1.69 -6.81
CA PHE A 96 1.88 2.18 -7.10
C PHE A 96 1.75 3.71 -7.00
N THR A 97 2.78 4.39 -6.50
CA THR A 97 2.79 5.85 -6.25
C THR A 97 3.85 6.60 -7.06
N ALA A 98 4.62 5.88 -7.88
CA ALA A 98 5.65 6.41 -8.78
C ALA A 98 5.08 6.93 -10.11
#